data_AF-K1TTC2-F1
#
_entry.id   AF-K1TTC2-F1
#
_cell.length_a   1.000
_cell.length_b   1.000
_cell.length_c   1.000
_cell.angle_alpha   90.00
_cell.angle_beta   90.00
_cell.angle_gamma   90.00
#
_symmetry.space_group_name_H-M   'P 1'
#
loop_
_entity.id
_entity.type
_entity.pdbx_description
1 polymer ?
#
loop_
_entity_poly.entity_id
_entity_poly.type
_entity_poly.pdbx_seq_one_letter_code
_entity_poly.pdbx_strand_id
1 'polypeptide(L)' 'MIWWVYNRAIKAETLTEVYVATDDERIYNACKENDINVIMTSDTHKTGTDRIGEVARKIF' A
#
# COMPACT_ATOMS: atom_id res chain seq x y z
N MET A 1 4.52 12.41 -3.54
CA MET A 1 3.65 12.55 -2.35
C MET A 1 3.63 11.29 -1.49
N ILE A 2 3.45 10.09 -2.05
CA ILE A 2 3.28 8.82 -1.30
C ILE A 2 4.40 8.53 -0.28
N TRP A 3 5.65 8.84 -0.63
CA TRP A 3 6.81 8.67 0.26
C TRP A 3 6.63 9.38 1.61
N TRP A 4 6.16 10.63 1.61
CA TRP A 4 5.94 11.40 2.83
C TRP A 4 4.81 10.82 3.69
N VAL A 5 3.76 10.29 3.04
CA VAL A 5 2.62 9.65 3.72
C VAL A 5 3.09 8.39 4.44
N TYR A 6 3.82 7.53 3.73
CA TYR A 6 4.36 6.29 4.31
C TYR A 6 5.29 6.58 5.50
N ASN A 7 6.26 7.50 5.31
CA ASN A 7 7.20 7.89 6.38
C ASN A 7 6.51 8.51 7.60
N ARG A 8 5.32 9.09 7.43
CA ARG A 8 4.52 9.58 8.56
C ARG A 8 3.72 8.44 9.21
N ALA A 9 3.17 7.53 8.41
CA ALA A 9 2.38 6.41 8.90
C ALA A 9 3.20 5.43 9.75
N ILE A 10 4.42 5.09 9.33
CA ILE A 10 5.31 4.17 10.09
C ILE A 10 5.78 4.71 11.45
N LYS A 11 5.56 6.01 11.72
CA LYS A 11 5.88 6.61 13.03
C LYS A 11 4.78 6.35 14.06
N ALA A 12 3.64 5.81 13.66
CA ALA A 12 2.59 5.43 14.60
C ALA A 12 2.97 4.12 15.30
N GLU A 13 3.28 4.20 16.60
CA GLU A 13 3.70 3.05 17.42
C GLU A 13 2.62 1.96 17.57
N THR A 14 1.36 2.29 17.24
CA THR A 14 0.22 1.36 17.32
C THR A 14 0.04 0.50 16.08
N LEU A 15 0.79 0.76 14.99
CA LEU A 15 0.71 -0.01 13.75
C LEU A 15 1.86 -1.01 13.70
N THR A 16 1.53 -2.30 13.54
CA THR A 16 2.54 -3.36 13.41
C THR A 16 3.24 -3.31 12.06
N GLU A 17 2.46 -3.11 10.99
CA GLU A 17 2.95 -3.08 9.61
C GLU A 17 2.16 -2.03 8.82
N VAL A 18 2.82 -1.42 7.86
CA VAL A 18 2.22 -0.43 6.96
C VAL A 18 2.48 -0.87 5.53
N TYR A 19 1.45 -0.86 4.70
CA TYR A 19 1.52 -1.23 3.28
C TYR A 19 0.91 -0.13 2.41
N VAL A 20 1.50 0.08 1.24
CA VAL A 20 0.90 0.86 0.14
C VAL A 20 0.19 -0.10 -0.81
N ALA A 21 -1.10 0.13 -1.05
CA ALA A 21 -1.88 -0.63 -2.02
C ALA A 21 -2.12 0.22 -3.27
N THR A 22 -1.62 -0.23 -4.42
CA THR A 22 -1.68 0.52 -5.69
C THR A 22 -2.04 -0.37 -6.85
N ASP A 23 -2.72 0.18 -7.85
CA ASP A 23 -3.03 -0.43 -9.15
C ASP A 23 -2.12 0.13 -10.28
N ASP A 24 -1.28 1.12 -9.98
CA ASP A 24 -0.34 1.73 -10.93
C ASP A 24 1.11 1.24 -10.72
N GLU A 25 1.72 0.71 -11.79
CA GLU A 25 3.10 0.22 -11.78
C GLU A 25 4.14 1.30 -11.45
N ARG A 26 3.90 2.56 -11.83
CA ARG A 26 4.83 3.66 -11.53
C ARG A 26 4.91 3.92 -10.03
N ILE A 27 3.78 3.84 -9.35
CA ILE A 27 3.72 3.98 -7.89
C ILE A 27 4.34 2.74 -7.23
N TYR A 28 4.07 1.55 -7.75
CA TYR A 28 4.65 0.31 -7.25
C TYR A 28 6.18 0.34 -7.31
N ASN A 29 6.75 0.70 -8.45
CA ASN A 29 8.19 0.80 -8.66
C ASN A 29 8.81 1.88 -7.76
N ALA A 30 8.21 3.07 -7.68
CA ALA A 30 8.67 4.11 -6.77
C ALA A 30 8.66 3.66 -5.30
N CYS A 31 7.67 2.87 -4.88
CA CYS A 31 7.65 2.30 -3.54
C CYS A 31 8.77 1.26 -3.33
N LYS A 32 8.98 0.36 -4.30
CA LYS A 32 10.06 -0.63 -4.27
C LYS A 32 11.45 0.00 -4.20
N GLU A 33 11.69 1.05 -4.98
CA GLU A 33 12.97 1.81 -4.96
C GLU A 33 13.25 2.49 -3.61
N ASN A 34 12.21 2.73 -2.81
CA ASN A 34 12.31 3.39 -1.50
C ASN A 34 12.12 2.39 -0.33
N ASP A 35 12.23 1.08 -0.58
CA ASP A 35 12.03 0.01 0.40
C ASP A 35 10.69 0.10 1.15
N ILE A 36 9.67 0.62 0.47
CA ILE A 36 8.30 0.73 0.99
C ILE A 36 7.57 -0.58 0.72
N ASN A 37 6.95 -1.13 1.76
CA ASN A 37 6.05 -2.27 1.65
C ASN A 37 4.88 -1.92 0.73
N VAL A 38 4.80 -2.56 -0.43
CA VAL A 38 3.83 -2.24 -1.47
C VAL A 38 3.23 -3.51 -2.07
N ILE A 39 1.93 -3.47 -2.33
CA ILE A 39 1.14 -4.56 -2.90
C ILE A 39 0.40 -4.03 -4.13
N MET A 40 0.55 -4.76 -5.24
CA MET A 40 -0.29 -4.53 -6.41
C MET A 40 -1.71 -5.02 -6.16
N THR A 41 -2.68 -4.16 -6.44
CA THR A 41 -4.12 -4.46 -6.40
C THR A 41 -4.73 -4.37 -7.79
N SER A 42 -5.91 -4.98 -7.99
CA SER A 42 -6.64 -4.84 -9.24
C SER A 42 -7.12 -3.40 -9.49
N ASP A 43 -7.08 -2.99 -10.75
CA ASP A 43 -7.68 -1.74 -11.27
C ASP A 43 -9.21 -1.83 -11.41
N THR A 44 -9.79 -3.02 -11.25
CA THR A 44 -11.24 -3.25 -11.43
C THR A 44 -12.08 -3.01 -10.16
N HIS A 45 -11.44 -2.63 -9.04
CA HIS A 45 -12.14 -2.36 -7.79
C HIS A 45 -13.04 -1.13 -7.90
N LYS A 46 -14.32 -1.31 -7.58
CA LYS A 46 -15.31 -0.22 -7.61
C LYS A 46 -15.22 0.68 -6.38
N THR A 47 -14.71 0.14 -5.27
CA THR A 47 -14.61 0.86 -4.00
C THR A 47 -13.27 0.64 -3.30
N GLY A 48 -12.92 1.54 -2.39
CA GLY A 48 -11.74 1.37 -1.54
C GLY A 48 -11.84 0.15 -0.60
N THR A 49 -13.05 -0.22 -0.18
CA THR A 49 -13.28 -1.39 0.67
C THR A 49 -12.93 -2.70 -0.05
N ASP A 50 -13.25 -2.82 -1.33
CA ASP A 50 -12.89 -3.99 -2.15
C ASP A 50 -11.36 -4.14 -2.24
N ARG A 51 -10.67 -3.01 -2.43
CA ARG A 51 -9.21 -2.94 -2.48
C ARG A 51 -8.57 -3.37 -1.17
N ILE A 52 -9.08 -2.91 -0.03
CA ILE A 52 -8.61 -3.33 1.30
C ILE A 52 -8.85 -4.83 1.50
N GLY A 53 -10.01 -5.35 1.06
CA GLY A 53 -10.31 -6.77 1.13
C GLY A 53 -9.37 -7.65 0.30
N GLU A 54 -8.96 -7.20 -0.89
CA GLU A 54 -7.92 -7.88 -1.66
C GLU A 54 -6.58 -7.92 -0.91
N VAL A 55 -6.15 -6.77 -0.39
CA VAL A 55 -4.88 -6.64 0.34
C VAL A 55 -4.86 -7.53 1.57
N ALA A 56 -5.94 -7.55 2.36
CA ALA A 56 -6.07 -8.42 3.52
C ALA A 56 -5.85 -9.89 3.16
N ARG A 57 -6.43 -10.38 2.05
CA ARG A 57 -6.25 -11.77 1.57
C ARG A 57 -4.84 -12.10 1.05
N LYS A 58 -3.99 -11.10 0.82
CA LYS A 58 -2.61 -11.29 0.35
C LYS A 58 -1.58 -11.29 1.49
N ILE A 59 -1.93 -10.65 2.61
CA ILE A 59 -1.06 -10.53 3.79
C ILE A 59 -1.35 -11.64 4.80
N PHE A 60 -2.61 -12.05 4.92
CA PHE A 60 -3.03 -13.26 5.66
C PHE A 60 -2.85 -14.52 4.81
#